data_AF-A0A254QGN4-F1
#
_entry.id   AF-A0A254QGN4-F1
#
_cell.length_a   1.000
_cell.length_b   1.000
_cell.length_c   1.000
_cell.angle_alpha   90.00
_cell.angle_beta   90.00
_cell.angle_gamma   90.00
#
_symmetry.space_group_name_H-M   'P 1'
#
loop_
_entity.id
_entity.type
_entity.pdbx_description
1 polymer ?
#
loop_
_entity_poly.entity_id
_entity_poly.type
_entity_poly.pdbx_seq_one_letter_code
_entity_poly.pdbx_strand_id
1 'polypeptide(L)'
;MIEALEIASPNLVIQLYPYRVTPVLRQTTQLLLQLLKPDRLLVNQGFRGRLHGVLEEVELDKSLPPAVMAAQRKAQWLSMIEKCEEHSVDLSETTLSGSRLGAGDSIGEARKTKLGLDGAYVEVSGTTLYVVTDAEFSDEVVSRALDVTHCSRAHFVSPSVYEGVLCSFAKPTGEDFGYGFLKSVDFINLRAQVLCTAIPPVPVPMLKLGSLRIDEKGNELGEMKPWQV
;
A
#
# COMPACT_ATOMS: atom_id res chain seq x y z
N MET A 1 1.58 16.79 -13.72
CA MET A 1 0.21 16.23 -13.94
C MET A 1 -0.61 17.10 -14.90
N ILE A 2 -0.64 18.43 -14.73
CA ILE A 2 -1.26 19.33 -15.74
C ILE A 2 -0.51 19.25 -17.09
N GLU A 3 0.82 19.27 -17.09
CA GLU A 3 1.64 19.10 -18.30
C GLU A 3 1.46 17.73 -19.00
N ALA A 4 1.08 16.68 -18.26
CA ALA A 4 0.85 15.35 -18.84
C ALA A 4 -0.52 15.25 -19.54
N LEU A 5 -1.49 16.07 -19.13
CA LEU A 5 -2.80 16.17 -19.78
C LEU A 5 -2.78 17.06 -21.02
N GLU A 6 -1.87 18.05 -21.08
CA GLU A 6 -1.66 18.89 -22.26
C GLU A 6 -1.03 18.12 -23.44
N ILE A 7 -0.35 16.99 -23.16
CA ILE A 7 0.22 16.08 -24.16
C ILE A 7 -0.80 14.97 -24.55
N ALA A 8 -1.99 14.95 -23.94
CA ALA A 8 -2.94 13.87 -24.15
C ALA A 8 -3.55 13.86 -25.56
N SER A 9 -3.66 12.66 -26.13
CA SER A 9 -4.36 12.37 -27.39
C SER A 9 -5.78 12.98 -27.40
N PRO A 10 -6.26 13.52 -28.54
CA PRO A 10 -7.57 14.17 -28.66
C PRO A 10 -8.79 13.29 -28.29
N ASN A 11 -8.58 11.99 -28.03
CA ASN A 11 -9.61 11.03 -27.63
C ASN A 11 -9.23 10.30 -26.33
N LEU A 12 -8.82 11.02 -25.30
CA LEU A 12 -8.49 10.42 -24.00
C LEU A 12 -9.78 9.92 -23.30
N VAL A 13 -9.87 8.61 -23.09
CA VAL A 13 -10.92 8.01 -22.26
C VAL A 13 -10.37 7.70 -20.87
N ILE A 14 -10.99 8.27 -19.84
CA ILE A 14 -10.59 8.07 -18.44
C ILE A 14 -11.67 7.24 -17.75
N GLN A 15 -11.34 6.00 -17.39
CA GLN A 15 -12.22 5.16 -16.59
C GLN A 15 -12.01 5.48 -15.10
N LEU A 16 -13.10 5.83 -14.42
CA LEU A 16 -13.09 6.04 -12.96
C LEU A 16 -13.40 4.74 -12.21
N TYR A 17 -13.20 4.79 -10.89
CA TYR A 17 -13.62 3.73 -9.98
C TYR A 17 -15.15 3.55 -9.97
N PRO A 18 -15.66 2.39 -9.47
CA PRO A 18 -17.10 2.18 -9.30
C PRO A 18 -17.72 3.25 -8.40
N TYR A 19 -18.47 4.18 -8.98
CA TYR A 19 -19.05 5.28 -8.24
C TYR A 19 -20.22 4.83 -7.36
N ARG A 20 -20.15 5.18 -6.08
CA ARG A 20 -21.26 5.04 -5.12
C ARG A 20 -21.54 6.41 -4.51
N VAL A 21 -22.82 6.69 -4.24
CA VAL A 21 -23.25 7.98 -3.66
C VAL A 21 -22.86 8.03 -2.18
N THR A 22 -21.58 8.27 -1.91
CA THR A 22 -21.03 8.57 -0.59
C THR A 22 -20.37 9.95 -0.61
N PRO A 23 -20.32 10.68 0.51
CA PRO A 23 -19.72 12.02 0.54
C PRO A 23 -18.29 12.05 0.01
N VAL A 24 -17.45 11.09 0.42
CA VAL A 24 -16.04 11.00 0.02
C VAL A 24 -15.91 10.78 -1.49
N LEU A 25 -16.56 9.74 -2.04
CA LEU A 25 -16.47 9.45 -3.47
C LEU A 25 -17.06 10.58 -4.32
N ARG A 26 -18.10 11.27 -3.85
CA ARG A 26 -18.63 12.45 -4.54
C ARG A 26 -17.59 13.57 -4.60
N GLN A 27 -16.95 13.91 -3.48
CA GLN A 27 -15.92 14.94 -3.45
C GLN A 27 -14.71 14.56 -4.30
N THR A 28 -14.21 13.32 -4.18
CA THR A 28 -13.11 12.82 -5.00
C THR A 28 -13.46 12.86 -6.48
N THR A 29 -14.66 12.43 -6.87
CA THR A 29 -15.10 12.51 -8.27
C THR A 29 -15.16 13.97 -8.73
N GLN A 30 -15.74 14.88 -7.95
CA GLN A 30 -15.81 16.30 -8.30
C GLN A 30 -14.42 16.94 -8.48
N LEU A 31 -13.46 16.60 -7.63
CA LEU A 31 -12.08 17.07 -7.77
C LEU A 31 -11.43 16.55 -9.06
N LEU A 32 -11.63 15.27 -9.39
CA LEU A 32 -11.14 14.70 -10.65
C LEU A 32 -11.78 15.38 -11.86
N LEU A 33 -13.08 15.65 -11.82
CA LEU A 33 -13.78 16.36 -12.88
C LEU A 33 -13.27 17.80 -13.06
N GLN A 34 -12.95 18.49 -11.97
CA GLN A 34 -12.39 19.85 -12.02
C GLN A 34 -10.95 19.87 -12.57
N LEU A 35 -10.17 18.84 -12.25
CA LEU A 35 -8.80 18.71 -12.72
C LEU A 35 -8.73 18.31 -14.19
N LEU A 36 -9.52 17.30 -14.58
CA LEU A 36 -9.50 16.70 -15.91
C LEU A 36 -10.31 17.50 -16.93
N LYS A 37 -11.33 18.26 -16.48
CA LYS A 37 -12.24 19.04 -17.31
C LYS A 37 -12.75 18.29 -18.55
N PRO A 38 -13.33 17.09 -18.40
CA PRO A 38 -13.75 16.29 -19.54
C PRO A 38 -14.89 16.97 -20.32
N ASP A 39 -14.89 16.83 -21.64
CA ASP A 39 -15.97 17.35 -22.50
C ASP A 39 -17.30 16.62 -22.27
N ARG A 40 -17.23 15.31 -21.98
CA ARG A 40 -18.38 14.41 -21.83
C ARG A 40 -18.15 13.46 -20.67
N LEU A 41 -19.24 13.13 -19.97
CA LEU A 41 -19.26 12.13 -18.90
C LEU A 41 -20.15 10.97 -19.30
N LEU A 42 -19.53 9.84 -19.61
CA LEU A 42 -20.25 8.62 -19.94
C LEU A 42 -20.67 7.92 -18.64
N VAL A 43 -21.97 7.71 -18.47
CA VAL A 43 -22.55 7.03 -17.30
C VAL A 43 -23.44 5.87 -17.75
N ASN A 44 -23.62 4.86 -16.90
CA ASN A 44 -24.52 3.76 -17.22
C ASN A 44 -25.97 4.25 -17.33
N GLN A 45 -26.79 3.59 -18.16
CA GLN A 45 -28.22 3.85 -18.23
C GLN A 45 -28.88 3.78 -16.84
N GLY A 46 -29.72 4.77 -16.53
CA GLY A 46 -30.42 4.86 -15.24
C GLY A 46 -29.54 5.31 -14.07
N PHE A 47 -28.38 5.92 -14.33
CA PHE A 47 -27.55 6.55 -13.31
C PHE A 47 -28.31 7.63 -12.54
N ARG A 48 -28.34 7.53 -11.21
CA ARG A 48 -29.08 8.47 -10.33
C ARG A 48 -28.20 9.45 -9.55
N GLY A 49 -26.90 9.48 -9.83
CA GLY A 49 -25.97 10.38 -9.15
C GLY A 49 -26.07 11.81 -9.65
N ARG A 50 -25.64 12.78 -8.82
CA ARG A 50 -25.49 14.18 -9.23
C ARG A 50 -24.02 14.50 -9.41
N LEU A 51 -23.57 14.50 -10.66
CA LEU A 51 -22.26 14.99 -11.07
C LEU A 51 -22.45 16.31 -11.86
N HIS A 52 -21.44 17.17 -11.83
CA HIS A 52 -21.45 18.39 -12.64
C HIS A 52 -20.82 18.08 -14.00
N GLY A 53 -21.48 18.50 -15.09
CA GLY A 53 -21.01 18.29 -16.46
C GLY A 53 -22.10 17.80 -17.40
N VAL A 54 -21.75 17.61 -18.67
CA VAL A 54 -22.64 16.99 -19.67
C VAL A 54 -22.61 15.48 -19.46
N LEU A 55 -23.69 14.96 -18.88
CA LEU A 55 -23.89 13.52 -18.68
C LEU A 55 -24.48 12.91 -19.95
N GLU A 56 -23.92 11.79 -20.35
CA GLU A 56 -24.41 10.97 -21.44
C GLU A 56 -24.59 9.54 -20.96
N GLU A 57 -25.82 9.07 -21.05
CA GLU A 57 -26.14 7.68 -20.71
C GLU A 57 -25.73 6.76 -21.86
N VAL A 58 -24.88 5.80 -21.55
CA VAL A 58 -24.44 4.75 -22.46
C VAL A 58 -24.80 3.39 -21.89
N GLU A 59 -25.06 2.43 -22.77
CA GLU A 59 -25.16 1.04 -22.37
C GLU A 59 -23.73 0.55 -22.08
N LEU A 60 -23.44 0.29 -20.80
CA LEU A 60 -22.17 -0.31 -20.42
C LEU A 60 -22.30 -1.83 -20.44
N ASP A 61 -21.22 -2.51 -20.83
CA ASP A 61 -21.14 -3.95 -20.75
C ASP A 61 -21.48 -4.43 -19.33
N LYS A 62 -22.25 -5.52 -19.25
CA LYS A 62 -22.55 -6.14 -17.97
C LYS A 62 -21.25 -6.53 -17.29
N SER A 63 -21.16 -6.23 -15.99
CA SER A 63 -20.05 -6.69 -15.17
C SER A 63 -19.90 -8.19 -15.30
N LEU A 64 -18.67 -8.65 -15.50
CA LEU A 64 -18.36 -10.07 -15.53
C LEU A 64 -18.81 -10.74 -14.22
N PRO A 65 -19.17 -12.04 -14.24
CA PRO A 65 -19.48 -12.76 -13.02
C PRO A 65 -18.30 -12.68 -12.02
N PRO A 66 -18.55 -12.60 -10.70
CA PRO A 66 -17.48 -12.46 -9.71
C PRO A 66 -16.37 -13.52 -9.82
N ALA A 67 -16.75 -14.76 -10.16
CA ALA A 67 -15.78 -15.84 -10.39
C ALA A 67 -14.84 -15.57 -11.57
N VAL A 68 -15.35 -14.98 -12.66
CA VAL A 68 -14.54 -14.60 -13.84
C VAL A 68 -13.63 -13.43 -13.50
N MET A 69 -14.13 -12.42 -12.77
CA MET A 69 -13.30 -11.31 -12.31
C MET A 69 -12.16 -11.78 -11.40
N ALA A 70 -12.46 -12.68 -10.45
CA ALA A 70 -11.44 -13.26 -9.57
C ALA A 70 -10.39 -14.06 -10.34
N ALA A 71 -10.81 -14.84 -11.35
CA ALA A 71 -9.89 -15.57 -12.23
C ALA A 71 -9.00 -14.62 -13.05
N GLN A 72 -9.56 -13.53 -13.58
CA GLN A 72 -8.78 -12.51 -14.30
C GLN A 72 -7.76 -11.82 -13.39
N ARG A 73 -8.14 -11.42 -12.17
CA ARG A 73 -7.20 -10.82 -11.20
C ARG A 73 -6.08 -11.78 -10.84
N LYS A 74 -6.42 -13.04 -10.56
CA LYS A 74 -5.43 -14.09 -10.31
C LYS A 74 -4.44 -14.24 -11.47
N ALA A 75 -4.93 -14.26 -12.71
CA ALA A 75 -4.07 -14.34 -13.89
C ALA A 75 -3.16 -13.10 -14.03
N GLN A 76 -3.65 -11.90 -13.69
CA GLN A 76 -2.84 -10.69 -13.66
C GLN A 76 -1.74 -10.77 -12.59
N TRP A 77 -2.05 -11.27 -11.40
CA TRP A 77 -1.07 -11.46 -10.34
C TRP A 77 0.00 -12.48 -10.73
N LEU A 78 -0.39 -13.62 -11.29
CA LEU A 78 0.57 -14.62 -11.78
C LEU A 78 1.47 -14.02 -12.86
N SER A 79 0.92 -13.30 -13.84
CA SER A 79 1.71 -12.65 -14.88
C SER A 79 2.66 -11.59 -14.34
N MET A 80 2.30 -10.92 -13.24
CA MET A 80 3.18 -9.97 -12.56
C MET A 80 4.31 -10.69 -11.81
N ILE A 81 3.98 -11.75 -11.04
CA ILE A 81 4.95 -12.58 -10.32
C ILE A 81 5.99 -13.16 -11.28
N GLU A 82 5.57 -13.66 -12.44
CA GLU A 82 6.47 -14.19 -13.49
C GLU A 82 7.46 -13.16 -14.05
N LYS A 83 7.14 -11.87 -13.96
CA LYS A 83 8.00 -10.76 -14.43
C LYS A 83 8.87 -10.19 -13.32
N CYS A 84 8.68 -10.61 -12.07
CA CYS A 84 9.46 -10.12 -10.96
C CYS A 84 10.80 -10.83 -10.87
N GLU A 85 11.83 -10.08 -10.51
CA GLU A 85 13.12 -10.60 -10.08
C GLU A 85 13.24 -10.45 -8.56
N GLU A 86 14.14 -11.22 -7.95
CA GLU A 86 14.36 -11.18 -6.51
C GLU A 86 15.39 -10.11 -6.13
N HIS A 87 15.02 -9.26 -5.18
CA HIS A 87 15.84 -8.16 -4.68
C HIS A 87 16.06 -8.31 -3.18
N SER A 88 17.32 -8.21 -2.76
CA SER A 88 17.69 -8.03 -1.36
C SER A 88 17.83 -6.55 -1.08
N VAL A 89 16.87 -5.98 -0.36
CA VAL A 89 16.82 -4.55 -0.01
C VAL A 89 17.43 -4.32 1.36
N ASP A 90 18.35 -3.36 1.46
CA ASP A 90 18.96 -2.92 2.72
C ASP A 90 18.07 -1.88 3.41
N LEU A 91 17.51 -2.24 4.55
CA LEU A 91 16.58 -1.40 5.33
C LEU A 91 17.30 -0.32 6.14
N SER A 92 18.62 -0.34 6.24
CA SER A 92 19.38 0.75 6.89
C SER A 92 19.42 2.01 6.01
N GLU A 93 19.33 1.85 4.69
CA GLU A 93 19.34 2.93 3.70
C GLU A 93 17.98 3.17 3.04
N THR A 94 17.03 2.25 3.24
CA THR A 94 15.70 2.30 2.63
C THR A 94 14.67 2.88 3.61
N THR A 95 13.94 3.90 3.16
CA THR A 95 12.77 4.37 3.90
C THR A 95 11.59 3.43 3.66
N LEU A 96 11.02 2.88 4.72
CA LEU A 96 9.74 2.19 4.66
C LEU A 96 8.61 3.22 4.63
N SER A 97 7.62 3.03 3.76
CA SER A 97 6.44 3.90 3.71
C SER A 97 5.20 3.05 3.49
N GLY A 98 4.20 3.18 4.33
CA GLY A 98 3.01 2.35 4.20
C GLY A 98 1.98 2.74 5.23
N SER A 99 0.75 2.25 5.07
CA SER A 99 -0.32 2.57 6.02
C SER A 99 -0.14 1.96 7.42
N ARG A 100 0.78 0.99 7.55
CA ARG A 100 0.99 0.15 8.76
C ARG A 100 2.41 0.12 9.27
N LEU A 101 3.36 0.43 8.39
CA LEU A 101 4.79 0.36 8.65
C LEU A 101 5.40 1.49 7.85
N GLY A 102 6.19 2.35 8.50
CA GLY A 102 6.70 3.57 7.90
C GLY A 102 5.70 4.72 7.88
N ALA A 103 4.65 4.66 8.70
CA ALA A 103 3.73 5.79 8.93
C ALA A 103 4.09 6.58 10.19
N GLY A 104 4.86 5.99 11.10
CA GLY A 104 5.23 6.59 12.38
C GLY A 104 6.67 7.07 12.44
N ASP A 105 7.03 7.60 13.59
CA ASP A 105 8.41 7.97 13.91
C ASP A 105 9.16 6.71 14.39
N SER A 106 10.13 6.25 13.59
CA SER A 106 10.96 5.09 13.93
C SER A 106 11.84 5.38 15.15
N ILE A 107 11.89 4.42 16.08
CA ILE A 107 12.76 4.47 17.25
C ILE A 107 14.12 3.86 16.90
N GLY A 108 15.18 4.68 16.95
CA GLY A 108 16.54 4.23 16.69
C GLY A 108 17.06 3.21 17.71
N GLU A 109 18.04 2.39 17.29
CA GLU A 109 18.61 1.27 18.06
C GLU A 109 18.97 1.63 19.51
N ALA A 110 19.69 2.72 19.73
CA ALA A 110 20.13 3.12 21.07
C ALA A 110 18.98 3.35 22.05
N ARG A 111 17.80 3.77 21.56
CA ARG A 111 16.60 3.93 22.37
C ARG A 111 15.88 2.60 22.54
N LYS A 112 15.84 1.74 21.52
CA LYS A 112 15.30 0.37 21.63
C LYS A 112 16.02 -0.46 22.69
N THR A 113 17.36 -0.45 22.70
CA THR A 113 18.16 -1.16 23.71
C THR A 113 17.88 -0.67 25.13
N LYS A 114 17.70 0.64 25.33
CA LYS A 114 17.34 1.20 26.65
C LYS A 114 15.94 0.77 27.10
N LEU A 115 15.05 0.54 26.16
CA LEU A 115 13.69 0.06 26.42
C LEU A 115 13.62 -1.46 26.57
N GLY A 116 14.66 -2.20 26.18
CA GLY A 116 14.64 -3.66 26.13
C GLY A 116 13.88 -4.23 24.93
N LEU A 117 13.81 -3.47 23.83
CA LEU A 117 13.13 -3.84 22.58
C LEU A 117 14.14 -4.20 21.47
N ASP A 118 15.26 -4.82 21.86
CA ASP A 118 16.33 -5.18 20.93
C ASP A 118 15.83 -6.16 19.84
N GLY A 119 16.31 -5.95 18.62
CA GLY A 119 15.93 -6.77 17.46
C GLY A 119 14.52 -6.55 16.91
N ALA A 120 13.70 -5.70 17.55
CA ALA A 120 12.40 -5.32 17.02
C ALA A 120 12.50 -4.07 16.13
N TYR A 121 11.62 -3.97 15.13
CA TYR A 121 11.32 -2.67 14.52
C TYR A 121 10.26 -1.97 15.35
N VAL A 122 10.46 -0.69 15.65
CA VAL A 122 9.56 0.05 16.53
C VAL A 122 9.28 1.42 15.94
N GLU A 123 8.00 1.76 15.80
CA GLU A 123 7.55 3.10 15.37
C GLU A 123 6.44 3.64 16.29
N VAL A 124 6.43 4.95 16.48
CA VAL A 124 5.37 5.66 17.20
C VAL A 124 4.41 6.28 16.19
N SER A 125 3.14 5.87 16.23
CA SER A 125 2.09 6.41 15.36
C SER A 125 0.94 6.96 16.21
N GLY A 126 0.92 8.29 16.38
CA GLY A 126 -0.02 8.96 17.28
C GLY A 126 0.16 8.49 18.73
N THR A 127 -0.88 7.88 19.32
CA THR A 127 -0.85 7.34 20.69
C THR A 127 -0.56 5.84 20.76
N THR A 128 -0.06 5.27 19.67
CA THR A 128 0.11 3.83 19.48
C THR A 128 1.56 3.50 19.19
N LEU A 129 2.13 2.57 19.96
CA LEU A 129 3.46 2.02 19.72
C LEU A 129 3.33 0.76 18.86
N TYR A 130 3.88 0.77 17.65
CA TYR A 130 3.94 -0.42 16.81
C TYR A 130 5.28 -1.10 16.98
N VAL A 131 5.26 -2.39 17.29
CA VAL A 131 6.44 -3.22 17.49
C VAL A 131 6.33 -4.42 16.58
N VAL A 132 7.27 -4.55 15.63
CA VAL A 132 7.33 -5.70 14.73
C VAL A 132 8.47 -6.62 15.16
N THR A 133 8.11 -7.80 15.66
CA THR A 133 9.04 -8.81 16.16
C THR A 133 8.35 -10.17 16.32
N ASP A 134 9.14 -11.24 16.37
CA ASP A 134 8.71 -12.55 16.87
C ASP A 134 9.16 -12.79 18.33
N ALA A 135 9.92 -11.86 18.91
CA ALA A 135 10.36 -11.96 20.30
C ALA A 135 9.21 -11.65 21.27
N GLU A 136 9.16 -12.41 22.36
CA GLU A 136 8.26 -12.12 23.49
C GLU A 136 8.94 -11.14 24.46
N PHE A 137 8.19 -10.13 24.90
CA PHE A 137 8.64 -9.14 25.88
C PHE A 137 7.80 -9.25 27.15
N SER A 138 8.42 -9.02 28.31
CA SER A 138 7.68 -8.98 29.58
C SER A 138 6.78 -7.74 29.67
N ASP A 139 5.69 -7.85 30.42
CA ASP A 139 4.77 -6.73 30.67
C ASP A 139 5.48 -5.48 31.22
N GLU A 140 6.55 -5.67 32.01
CA GLU A 140 7.39 -4.60 32.55
C GLU A 140 8.16 -3.83 31.46
N VAL A 141 8.62 -4.52 30.42
CA VAL A 141 9.26 -3.91 29.25
C VAL A 141 8.23 -3.14 28.44
N VAL A 142 7.07 -3.75 28.20
CA VAL A 142 5.98 -3.10 27.43
C VAL A 142 5.47 -1.85 28.14
N SER A 143 5.18 -1.92 29.45
CA SER A 143 4.71 -0.78 30.24
C SER A 143 5.70 0.38 30.20
N ARG A 144 6.98 0.10 30.40
CA ARG A 144 8.04 1.11 30.33
C ARG A 144 8.16 1.73 28.95
N ALA A 145 8.06 0.92 27.89
CA ALA A 145 8.09 1.41 26.52
C ALA A 145 6.92 2.36 26.25
N LEU A 146 5.71 2.02 26.70
CA LEU A 146 4.53 2.89 26.60
C LEU A 146 4.73 4.21 27.35
N ASP A 147 5.21 4.15 28.59
CA ASP A 147 5.44 5.35 29.41
C ASP A 147 6.46 6.31 28.77
N VAL A 148 7.60 5.76 28.32
CA VAL A 148 8.70 6.55 27.71
C VAL A 148 8.36 7.09 26.32
N THR A 149 7.47 6.42 25.60
CA THR A 149 7.01 6.85 24.27
C THR A 149 5.73 7.67 24.32
N HIS A 150 5.15 7.86 25.52
CA HIS A 150 3.86 8.49 25.74
C HIS A 150 2.73 7.85 24.92
N CYS A 151 2.84 6.55 24.65
CA CYS A 151 1.83 5.77 23.96
C CYS A 151 0.82 5.20 24.95
N SER A 152 -0.45 5.17 24.54
CA SER A 152 -1.55 4.61 25.32
C SER A 152 -1.74 3.11 25.14
N ARG A 153 -1.19 2.55 24.06
CA ARG A 153 -1.30 1.14 23.68
C ARG A 153 -0.14 0.72 22.79
N ALA A 154 0.19 -0.56 22.80
CA ALA A 154 1.17 -1.18 21.91
C ALA A 154 0.50 -2.26 21.06
N HIS A 155 0.93 -2.38 19.80
CA HIS A 155 0.61 -3.51 18.93
C HIS A 155 1.90 -4.26 18.60
N PHE A 156 1.90 -5.55 18.92
CA PHE A 156 2.99 -6.46 18.59
C PHE A 156 2.58 -7.28 17.38
N VAL A 157 3.40 -7.28 16.34
CA VAL A 157 3.09 -7.93 15.06
C VAL A 157 4.27 -8.78 14.63
N SER A 158 4.01 -10.02 14.20
CA SER A 158 5.05 -10.85 13.58
C SER A 158 5.48 -10.27 12.23
N PRO A 159 6.79 -10.25 11.90
CA PRO A 159 7.30 -9.93 10.56
C PRO A 159 6.60 -10.72 9.45
N SER A 160 6.19 -11.96 9.71
CA SER A 160 5.51 -12.84 8.74
C SER A 160 4.15 -12.28 8.24
N VAL A 161 3.53 -11.35 8.98
CA VAL A 161 2.27 -10.72 8.58
C VAL A 161 2.45 -9.88 7.31
N TYR A 162 3.67 -9.42 7.02
CA TYR A 162 3.99 -8.64 5.84
C TYR A 162 4.33 -9.50 4.61
N GLU A 163 4.42 -10.83 4.75
CA GLU A 163 4.66 -11.71 3.61
C GLU A 163 3.50 -11.68 2.61
N GLY A 164 3.86 -11.56 1.33
CA GLY A 164 2.93 -11.43 0.21
C GLY A 164 2.30 -10.03 0.09
N VAL A 165 2.69 -9.06 0.92
CA VAL A 165 2.18 -7.69 0.80
C VAL A 165 2.63 -7.09 -0.52
N LEU A 166 1.67 -6.57 -1.30
CA LEU A 166 1.92 -5.81 -2.51
C LEU A 166 2.71 -4.55 -2.14
N CYS A 167 3.84 -4.35 -2.80
CA CYS A 167 4.74 -3.23 -2.54
C CYS A 167 5.21 -2.57 -3.84
N SER A 168 5.81 -1.39 -3.72
CA SER A 168 6.51 -0.73 -4.82
C SER A 168 7.86 -0.18 -4.38
N PHE A 169 8.81 -0.16 -5.32
CA PHE A 169 10.02 0.62 -5.17
C PHE A 169 9.75 2.04 -5.67
N ALA A 170 10.12 3.02 -4.86
CA ALA A 170 9.89 4.42 -5.15
C ALA A 170 11.18 5.24 -5.04
N LYS A 171 11.27 6.27 -5.87
CA LYS A 171 12.31 7.30 -5.78
C LYS A 171 12.07 8.18 -4.55
N PRO A 172 13.04 9.01 -4.12
CA PRO A 172 12.82 9.98 -3.03
C PRO A 172 11.70 10.99 -3.31
N THR A 173 11.37 11.21 -4.60
CA THR A 173 10.22 12.02 -5.04
C THR A 173 8.87 11.37 -4.75
N GLY A 174 8.85 10.10 -4.35
CA GLY A 174 7.66 9.27 -4.22
C GLY A 174 7.15 8.68 -5.54
N GLU A 175 7.88 8.83 -6.65
CA GLU A 175 7.52 8.19 -7.92
C GLU A 175 7.86 6.69 -7.88
N ASP A 176 6.87 5.84 -8.16
CA ASP A 176 7.04 4.38 -8.23
C ASP A 176 7.72 3.97 -9.55
N PHE A 177 8.71 3.08 -9.48
CA PHE A 177 9.43 2.58 -10.66
C PHE A 177 9.49 1.06 -10.75
N GLY A 178 8.98 0.35 -9.75
CA GLY A 178 8.83 -1.10 -9.75
C GLY A 178 7.72 -1.53 -8.80
N TYR A 179 7.01 -2.59 -9.15
CA TYR A 179 5.94 -3.14 -8.33
C TYR A 179 6.24 -4.60 -8.02
N GLY A 180 5.79 -5.06 -6.87
CA GLY A 180 6.25 -6.34 -6.36
C GLY A 180 5.51 -6.85 -5.15
N PHE A 181 6.08 -7.88 -4.54
CA PHE A 181 5.58 -8.51 -3.34
C PHE A 181 6.72 -8.69 -2.35
N LEU A 182 6.49 -8.34 -1.08
CA LEU A 182 7.43 -8.63 -0.02
C LEU A 182 7.44 -10.14 0.26
N LYS A 183 8.59 -10.79 0.10
CA LYS A 183 8.78 -12.21 0.44
C LYS A 183 9.02 -12.40 1.92
N SER A 184 9.90 -11.59 2.50
CA SER A 184 10.25 -11.64 3.91
C SER A 184 10.90 -10.35 4.36
N VAL A 185 10.87 -10.10 5.67
CA VAL A 185 11.53 -8.96 6.29
C VAL A 185 12.22 -9.39 7.57
N ASP A 186 13.49 -9.03 7.69
CA ASP A 186 14.35 -9.28 8.84
C ASP A 186 14.84 -7.94 9.38
N PHE A 187 14.21 -7.48 10.46
CA PHE A 187 14.55 -6.22 11.11
C PHE A 187 15.81 -6.32 12.00
N ILE A 188 16.28 -7.53 12.31
CA ILE A 188 17.53 -7.72 13.05
C ILE A 188 18.70 -7.47 12.11
N ASN A 189 18.67 -8.08 10.93
CA ASN A 189 19.70 -7.93 9.91
C ASN A 189 19.45 -6.73 8.97
N LEU A 190 18.37 -5.98 9.19
CA LEU A 190 17.93 -4.85 8.38
C LEU A 190 17.85 -5.20 6.89
N ARG A 191 17.22 -6.32 6.56
CA ARG A 191 17.07 -6.79 5.18
C ARG A 191 15.63 -7.16 4.85
N ALA A 192 15.19 -6.81 3.66
CA ALA A 192 13.94 -7.31 3.09
C ALA A 192 14.22 -8.07 1.80
N GLN A 193 13.54 -9.19 1.60
CA GLN A 193 13.51 -9.88 0.31
C GLN A 193 12.23 -9.50 -0.42
N VAL A 194 12.36 -9.02 -1.65
CA VAL A 194 11.23 -8.51 -2.44
C VAL A 194 11.28 -9.11 -3.85
N LEU A 195 10.15 -9.63 -4.33
CA LEU A 195 9.95 -9.90 -5.74
C LEU A 195 9.49 -8.61 -6.42
N CYS A 196 10.24 -8.04 -7.34
CA CYS A 196 9.90 -6.76 -7.97
C CYS A 196 10.17 -6.77 -9.47
N THR A 197 9.33 -6.08 -10.25
CA THR A 197 9.51 -5.90 -11.70
C THR A 197 10.66 -4.98 -12.09
N ALA A 198 11.32 -4.34 -11.12
CA ALA A 198 12.49 -3.51 -11.38
C ALA A 198 13.70 -4.39 -11.77
N ILE A 199 14.51 -3.93 -12.72
CA ILE A 199 15.68 -4.66 -13.20
C ILE A 199 16.84 -4.46 -12.20
N PRO A 200 17.38 -5.53 -11.60
CA PRO A 200 18.52 -5.44 -10.70
C PRO A 200 19.85 -5.22 -11.46
N PRO A 201 20.88 -4.63 -10.81
CA PRO A 201 20.84 -4.00 -9.50
C PRO A 201 20.20 -2.61 -9.59
N VAL A 202 19.28 -2.28 -8.67
CA VAL A 202 18.64 -0.96 -8.59
C VAL A 202 18.66 -0.46 -7.15
N PRO A 203 19.06 0.81 -6.90
CA PRO A 203 18.95 1.38 -5.57
C PRO A 203 17.47 1.54 -5.19
N VAL A 204 17.14 1.18 -3.95
CA VAL A 204 15.77 1.26 -3.42
C VAL A 204 15.75 2.27 -2.28
N PRO A 205 15.64 3.58 -2.55
CA PRO A 205 15.64 4.59 -1.48
C PRO A 205 14.34 4.56 -0.66
N MET A 206 13.25 4.07 -1.25
CA MET A 206 11.97 3.90 -0.55
C MET A 206 11.28 2.62 -0.99
N LEU A 207 10.82 1.85 -0.01
CA LEU A 207 9.97 0.68 -0.18
C LEU A 207 8.57 1.03 0.33
N LYS A 208 7.61 1.15 -0.60
CA LYS A 208 6.22 1.41 -0.24
C LYS A 208 5.46 0.11 -0.04
N LEU A 209 4.76 -0.01 1.08
CA LEU A 209 3.96 -1.16 1.45
C LEU A 209 2.47 -0.83 1.32
N GLY A 210 1.79 -1.60 0.49
CA GLY A 210 0.34 -1.54 0.33
C GLY A 210 -0.41 -2.25 1.46
N SER A 211 -1.71 -2.48 1.25
CA SER A 211 -2.56 -3.22 2.17
C SER A 211 -2.91 -4.63 1.68
N LEU A 212 -2.89 -4.88 0.37
CA LEU A 212 -3.31 -6.15 -0.22
C LEU A 212 -2.21 -7.21 -0.10
N ARG A 213 -2.58 -8.41 0.32
CA ARG A 213 -1.70 -9.58 0.35
C ARG A 213 -2.05 -10.58 -0.75
N ILE A 214 -1.03 -11.07 -1.43
CA ILE A 214 -1.11 -12.05 -2.51
C ILE A 214 -0.18 -13.22 -2.18
N ASP A 215 -0.66 -14.45 -2.34
CA ASP A 215 0.20 -15.65 -2.22
C ASP A 215 1.00 -15.93 -3.50
N GLU A 216 1.96 -16.85 -3.43
CA GLU A 216 2.78 -17.24 -4.59
C GLU A 216 1.96 -17.85 -5.75
N LYS A 217 0.71 -18.25 -5.50
CA LYS A 217 -0.22 -18.79 -6.49
C LYS A 217 -1.12 -17.71 -7.08
N GLY A 218 -0.89 -16.43 -6.77
CA GLY A 218 -1.67 -15.29 -7.24
C GLY A 218 -3.05 -15.17 -6.60
N ASN A 219 -3.31 -15.85 -5.49
CA ASN A 219 -4.57 -15.69 -4.76
C ASN A 219 -4.50 -14.47 -3.82
N GLU A 220 -5.56 -13.67 -3.82
CA GLU A 220 -5.72 -12.57 -2.87
C GLU A 220 -6.06 -13.12 -1.47
N LEU A 221 -5.18 -12.87 -0.51
CA LEU A 221 -5.38 -13.21 0.91
C LEU A 221 -6.19 -12.15 1.67
N GLY A 222 -6.53 -11.05 0.97
CA GLY A 222 -7.26 -9.92 1.51
C GLY A 222 -6.33 -8.78 1.95
N GLU A 223 -6.94 -7.75 2.52
CA GLU A 223 -6.21 -6.61 3.04
C GLU A 223 -5.73 -6.87 4.47
N MET A 224 -4.52 -6.40 4.78
CA MET A 224 -4.04 -6.30 6.15
C MET A 224 -5.02 -5.45 6.96
N LYS A 225 -5.74 -6.08 7.89
CA LYS A 225 -6.72 -5.37 8.71
C LYS A 225 -6.02 -4.47 9.72
N PRO A 226 -6.59 -3.29 10.03
CA PRO A 226 -5.93 -2.33 10.90
C PRO A 226 -5.76 -2.71 12.38
N TRP A 227 -6.49 -3.71 12.85
CA TRP A 227 -6.69 -4.04 14.27
C TRP A 227 -6.81 -5.56 14.51
N GLN A 228 -6.38 -6.40 13.56
CA GLN A 228 -6.20 -7.83 13.82
C GLN A 228 -4.73 -8.12 14.14
N VAL A 229 -4.18 -7.48 15.17
CA VAL A 229 -3.16 -8.03 16.08
C VAL A 229 -3.23 -7.28 17.41
#